data_AF-A0A348PE91-F1
#
_entry.id   AF-A0A348PE91-F1
#
_cell.length_a   1.000
_cell.length_b   1.000
_cell.length_c   1.000
_cell.angle_alpha   90.00
_cell.angle_beta   90.00
_cell.angle_gamma   90.00
#
_symmetry.space_group_name_H-M   'P 1'
#
loop_
_entity.id
_entity.type
_entity.pdbx_description
1 polymer ?
#
loop_
_entity_poly.entity_id
_entity_poly.type
_entity_poly.pdbx_seq_one_letter_code
_entity_poly.pdbx_strand_id
1 'polypeptide(L)'
;MPNEGLSEAQRFRFTVLQRLESDAGRDRRLLPEEEHALDRIVTKTLERIRGANCFELAEPGLADLATLHGLLSSLAFRYEIRLTPDQHRMVRQYDRWDEEFVRARVYERIRRGEPPWVETV
;
A
#
# COMPACT_ATOMS: atom_id res chain seq x y z
N MET A 1 6.07 15.38 19.24
CA MET A 1 5.86 13.92 19.06
C MET A 1 5.95 13.63 17.58
N PRO A 2 6.77 12.69 17.07
CA PRO A 2 7.13 12.68 15.64
C PRO A 2 6.04 12.14 14.68
N ASN A 3 4.77 12.00 15.11
CA ASN A 3 3.73 11.28 14.35
C ASN A 3 2.37 12.02 14.25
N GLU A 4 2.29 13.29 14.67
CA GLU A 4 1.07 14.08 14.47
C GLU A 4 0.90 14.42 12.99
N GLY A 5 -0.25 14.04 12.40
CA GLY A 5 -0.58 14.33 11.00
C GLY A 5 -0.30 13.20 10.00
N LEU A 6 0.42 12.13 10.37
CA LEU A 6 0.62 10.98 9.49
C LEU A 6 -0.63 10.09 9.43
N SER A 7 -0.89 9.49 8.28
CA SER A 7 -1.89 8.44 8.13
C SER A 7 -1.42 7.13 8.77
N GLU A 8 -2.35 6.17 8.95
CA GLU A 8 -2.01 4.83 9.44
C GLU A 8 -1.04 4.11 8.50
N ALA A 9 -1.23 4.23 7.18
CA ALA A 9 -0.34 3.65 6.18
C ALA A 9 1.08 4.25 6.24
N GLN A 10 1.19 5.57 6.40
CA GLN A 10 2.48 6.26 6.52
C GLN A 10 3.24 5.84 7.78
N ARG A 11 2.55 5.78 8.94
CA ARG A 11 3.16 5.29 10.19
C ARG A 11 3.62 3.85 10.05
N PHE A 12 2.77 2.98 9.50
CA PHE A 12 3.10 1.57 9.31
C PHE A 12 4.33 1.39 8.42
N ARG A 13 4.37 2.05 7.25
CA ARG A 13 5.54 2.06 6.37
C ARG A 13 6.80 2.51 7.11
N PHE A 14 6.73 3.62 7.85
CA PHE A 14 7.88 4.13 8.58
C PHE A 14 8.39 3.11 9.61
N THR A 15 7.51 2.52 10.42
CA THR A 15 7.88 1.52 11.44
C THR A 15 8.54 0.29 10.82
N VAL A 16 7.95 -0.29 9.78
CA VAL A 16 8.49 -1.50 9.13
C VAL A 16 9.87 -1.22 8.52
N LEU A 17 10.00 -0.12 7.77
CA LEU A 17 11.27 0.21 7.12
C LEU A 17 12.37 0.54 8.13
N GLN A 18 12.06 1.29 9.19
CA GLN A 18 13.02 1.60 10.25
C GLN A 18 13.53 0.33 10.95
N ARG A 19 12.65 -0.63 11.22
CA ARG A 19 13.04 -1.93 11.77
C ARG A 19 13.96 -2.68 10.82
N LEU A 20 13.57 -2.83 9.56
CA LEU A 20 14.36 -3.55 8.55
C LEU A 20 15.73 -2.91 8.30
N GLU A 21 15.84 -1.59 8.41
CA GLU A 21 17.12 -0.87 8.32
C GLU A 21 17.99 -1.06 9.57
N SER A 22 17.38 -1.19 10.75
CA SER A 22 18.09 -1.45 12.01
C SER A 22 18.58 -2.90 12.11
N ASP A 23 17.81 -3.84 11.57
CA ASP A 23 18.07 -5.29 11.59
C ASP A 23 19.08 -5.77 10.53
N ALA A 24 20.12 -4.96 10.23
CA ALA A 24 21.02 -5.04 9.07
C ALA A 24 21.84 -6.34 8.84
N GLY A 25 21.34 -7.51 9.22
CA GLY A 25 21.89 -8.81 8.83
C GLY A 25 21.27 -10.05 9.46
N ARG A 26 20.11 -10.01 10.17
CA ARG A 26 19.65 -11.19 10.96
C ARG A 26 18.38 -11.90 10.55
N ASP A 27 17.38 -11.27 9.95
CA ASP A 27 16.27 -11.97 9.28
C ASP A 27 15.43 -10.95 8.51
N ARG A 28 15.61 -10.84 7.20
CA ARG A 28 14.81 -9.93 6.37
C ARG A 28 13.48 -10.59 6.08
N ARG A 29 12.55 -10.45 7.02
CA ARG A 29 11.15 -10.89 6.92
C ARG A 29 10.24 -9.89 7.61
N LEU A 30 8.98 -9.86 7.21
CA LEU A 30 7.94 -9.24 8.03
C LEU A 30 7.69 -10.13 9.27
N LEU A 31 7.39 -9.49 10.39
CA LEU A 31 6.86 -10.17 11.56
C LEU A 31 5.40 -10.57 11.29
N PRO A 32 4.89 -11.67 11.88
CA PRO A 32 3.49 -12.08 11.70
C PRO A 32 2.48 -10.96 12.02
N GLU A 33 2.78 -10.13 13.02
CA GLU A 33 1.96 -8.98 13.39
C GLU A 33 2.01 -7.87 12.32
N GLU A 34 3.15 -7.70 11.65
CA GLU A 34 3.29 -6.75 10.53
C GLU A 34 2.54 -7.24 9.30
N GLU A 35 2.56 -8.55 9.00
CA GLU A 35 1.77 -9.12 7.91
C GLU A 35 0.27 -8.91 8.14
N HIS A 36 -0.22 -9.25 9.33
CA HIS A 36 -1.63 -9.06 9.68
C HIS A 36 -2.03 -7.58 9.68
N ALA A 37 -1.15 -6.69 10.17
CA ALA A 37 -1.39 -5.26 10.14
C ALA A 37 -1.43 -4.72 8.70
N LEU A 38 -0.52 -5.16 7.83
CA LEU A 38 -0.48 -4.77 6.43
C LEU A 38 -1.80 -5.12 5.72
N ASP A 39 -2.27 -6.36 5.85
CA ASP A 39 -3.51 -6.81 5.21
C ASP A 39 -4.71 -5.99 5.72
N ARG A 40 -4.81 -5.80 7.04
CA ARG A 40 -5.87 -4.97 7.64
C ARG A 40 -5.85 -3.52 7.12
N ILE A 41 -4.67 -2.91 7.03
CA ILE A 41 -4.52 -1.53 6.55
C ILE A 41 -4.90 -1.45 5.07
N VAL A 42 -4.47 -2.40 4.23
CA VAL A 42 -4.86 -2.47 2.82
C VAL A 42 -6.38 -2.57 2.70
N THR A 43 -7.02 -3.52 3.39
CA THR A 43 -8.49 -3.69 3.35
C THR A 43 -9.22 -2.41 3.75
N LYS A 44 -8.84 -1.81 4.88
CA LYS A 44 -9.45 -0.57 5.38
C LYS A 44 -9.27 0.60 4.41
N THR A 45 -8.11 0.73 3.78
CA THR A 45 -7.83 1.76 2.77
C THR A 45 -8.73 1.55 1.54
N LEU A 46 -8.88 0.31 1.06
CA LEU A 46 -9.73 0.00 -0.08
C LEU A 46 -11.21 0.27 0.23
N GLU A 47 -11.69 -0.10 1.42
CA GLU A 47 -13.06 0.20 1.88
C GLU A 47 -13.32 1.71 1.95
N ARG A 48 -12.36 2.48 2.46
CA ARG A 48 -12.44 3.95 2.51
C ARG A 48 -12.53 4.55 1.11
N ILE A 49 -11.70 4.09 0.16
CA ILE A 49 -11.75 4.55 -1.23
C ILE A 49 -13.09 4.18 -1.86
N ARG A 50 -13.56 2.95 -1.67
CA ARG A 50 -14.85 2.47 -2.21
C ARG A 50 -16.04 3.26 -1.67
N GLY A 51 -16.00 3.65 -0.40
CA GLY A 51 -17.05 4.43 0.26
C GLY A 51 -17.05 5.92 -0.10
N ALA A 52 -16.01 6.42 -0.78
CA ALA A 52 -15.97 7.80 -1.24
C ALA A 52 -16.98 8.03 -2.38
N ASN A 53 -17.75 9.12 -2.27
CA ASN A 53 -18.78 9.46 -3.26
C ASN A 53 -18.20 10.12 -4.53
N CYS A 54 -17.01 10.71 -4.45
CA CYS A 54 -16.28 11.31 -5.56
C CYS A 54 -14.76 11.12 -5.40
N PHE A 55 -14.03 11.40 -6.48
CA PHE A 55 -12.58 11.21 -6.57
C PHE A 55 -11.81 12.06 -5.55
N GLU A 56 -12.22 13.30 -5.36
CA GLU A 56 -11.59 14.26 -4.44
C GLU A 56 -11.66 13.78 -2.98
N LEU A 57 -12.75 13.12 -2.59
CA LEU A 57 -12.85 12.52 -1.25
C LEU A 57 -12.08 11.20 -1.12
N ALA A 58 -11.78 10.54 -2.24
CA ALA A 58 -10.97 9.32 -2.27
C ALA A 58 -9.46 9.59 -2.24
N GLU A 59 -9.01 10.79 -2.65
CA GLU A 59 -7.60 11.19 -2.75
C GLU A 59 -6.76 10.83 -1.50
N PRO A 60 -7.19 11.08 -0.25
CA PRO A 60 -6.42 10.67 0.92
C PRO A 60 -6.23 9.14 1.01
N GLY A 61 -7.25 8.36 0.64
CA GLY A 61 -7.16 6.91 0.58
C GLY A 61 -6.25 6.43 -0.56
N LEU A 62 -6.30 7.09 -1.71
CA LEU A 62 -5.40 6.80 -2.84
C LEU A 62 -3.94 7.10 -2.50
N ALA A 63 -3.67 8.18 -1.75
CA ALA A 63 -2.35 8.48 -1.22
C ALA A 63 -1.86 7.44 -0.20
N ASP A 64 -2.75 6.93 0.65
CA ASP A 64 -2.45 5.81 1.54
C ASP A 64 -2.14 4.53 0.77
N LEU A 65 -2.90 4.25 -0.29
CA LEU A 65 -2.68 3.08 -1.15
C LEU A 65 -1.34 3.17 -1.90
N ALA A 66 -0.97 4.36 -2.39
CA ALA A 66 0.34 4.63 -2.97
C ALA A 66 1.48 4.42 -1.95
N THR A 67 1.26 4.83 -0.70
CA THR A 67 2.22 4.63 0.39
C THR A 67 2.45 3.13 0.66
N LEU A 68 1.37 2.34 0.69
CA LEU A 68 1.43 0.88 0.85
C LEU A 68 2.08 0.20 -0.35
N HIS A 69 1.81 0.66 -1.57
CA HIS A 69 2.49 0.19 -2.77
C HIS A 69 4.00 0.42 -2.67
N GLY A 70 4.43 1.63 -2.30
CA GLY A 70 5.85 1.93 -2.11
C GLY A 70 6.52 1.07 -1.02
N LEU A 71 5.80 0.72 0.05
CA LEU A 71 6.27 -0.24 1.05
C LEU A 71 6.45 -1.63 0.42
N LEU A 72 5.43 -2.17 -0.24
CA LEU A 72 5.49 -3.49 -0.89
C LEU A 72 6.62 -3.58 -1.92
N SER A 73 6.81 -2.54 -2.73
CA SER A 73 7.93 -2.46 -3.68
C SER A 73 9.28 -2.49 -2.97
N SER A 74 9.42 -1.78 -1.84
CA SER A 74 10.64 -1.82 -1.04
C SER A 74 10.88 -3.21 -0.46
N LEU A 75 9.84 -3.86 0.09
CA LEU A 75 9.91 -5.22 0.62
C LEU A 75 10.37 -6.21 -0.45
N ALA A 76 9.76 -6.16 -1.64
CA ALA A 76 10.08 -7.07 -2.74
C ALA A 76 11.48 -6.86 -3.33
N PHE A 77 11.88 -5.61 -3.60
CA PHE A 77 13.08 -5.32 -4.39
C PHE A 77 14.30 -4.93 -3.55
N ARG A 78 14.12 -4.17 -2.47
CA ARG A 78 15.23 -3.70 -1.62
C ARG A 78 15.57 -4.70 -0.52
N TYR A 79 14.55 -5.29 0.09
CA TYR A 79 14.73 -6.23 1.21
C TYR A 79 14.59 -7.70 0.82
N GLU A 80 14.20 -7.99 -0.43
CA GLU A 80 14.02 -9.36 -0.97
C GLU A 80 13.05 -10.23 -0.13
N ILE A 81 12.08 -9.59 0.52
CA ILE A 81 11.04 -10.24 1.30
C ILE A 81 10.00 -10.82 0.36
N ARG A 82 9.70 -12.11 0.53
CA ARG A 82 8.69 -12.80 -0.25
C ARG A 82 7.29 -12.24 0.05
N LEU A 83 6.60 -11.78 -0.98
CA LEU A 83 5.24 -11.28 -0.88
C LEU A 83 4.21 -12.38 -1.22
N THR A 84 2.96 -12.18 -0.80
CA THR A 84 1.84 -13.00 -1.28
C THR A 84 1.55 -12.71 -2.76
N PRO A 85 0.85 -13.62 -3.48
CA PRO A 85 0.49 -13.38 -4.88
C PRO A 85 -0.29 -12.08 -5.12
N ASP A 86 -1.19 -11.70 -4.21
CA ASP A 86 -1.96 -10.45 -4.29
C ASP A 86 -1.08 -9.21 -4.11
N GLN A 87 -0.19 -9.24 -3.12
CA GLN A 87 0.77 -8.16 -2.88
C GLN A 87 1.74 -8.01 -4.08
N HIS A 88 2.20 -9.11 -4.66
CA HIS A 88 3.01 -9.08 -5.89
C HIS A 88 2.25 -8.47 -7.08
N ARG A 89 0.96 -8.76 -7.24
CA ARG A 89 0.13 -8.12 -8.27
C ARG A 89 0.01 -6.63 -8.03
N MET A 90 -0.19 -6.21 -6.78
CA MET A 90 -0.26 -4.79 -6.42
C MET A 90 1.02 -4.04 -6.81
N VAL A 91 2.20 -4.61 -6.54
CA VAL A 91 3.49 -4.02 -6.93
C VAL A 91 3.58 -3.78 -8.44
N ARG A 92 3.15 -4.73 -9.27
CA ARG A 92 3.35 -4.68 -10.73
C ARG A 92 2.47 -3.67 -11.49
N GLN A 93 1.34 -3.24 -10.93
CA GLN A 93 0.35 -2.50 -11.72
C GLN A 93 0.51 -0.99 -11.72
N TYR A 94 1.12 -0.42 -10.69
CA TYR A 94 1.00 1.02 -10.42
C TYR A 94 2.31 1.66 -10.01
N ASP A 95 3.17 1.96 -10.97
CA ASP A 95 4.43 2.68 -10.70
C ASP A 95 4.30 4.21 -10.76
N ARG A 96 3.20 4.75 -11.30
CA ARG A 96 3.02 6.20 -11.55
C ARG A 96 1.88 6.81 -10.74
N TRP A 97 1.96 6.68 -9.42
CA TRP A 97 0.97 7.27 -8.48
C TRP A 97 0.97 8.81 -8.48
N ASP A 98 2.00 9.44 -9.05
CA ASP A 98 2.10 10.88 -9.27
C ASP A 98 1.09 11.37 -10.33
N GLU A 99 0.72 10.52 -11.29
CA GLU A 99 -0.24 10.86 -12.34
C GLU A 99 -1.70 10.76 -11.87
N GLU A 100 -2.43 11.88 -11.99
CA GLU A 100 -3.86 11.93 -11.64
C GLU A 100 -4.70 10.92 -12.43
N PHE A 101 -4.42 10.74 -13.73
CA PHE A 101 -5.13 9.75 -14.56
C PHE A 101 -4.95 8.31 -14.05
N VAL A 102 -3.79 7.98 -13.47
CA VAL A 102 -3.56 6.66 -12.85
C VAL A 102 -4.41 6.53 -11.59
N ARG A 103 -4.39 7.54 -10.71
CA ARG A 103 -5.22 7.56 -9.48
C ARG A 103 -6.71 7.48 -9.79
N ALA A 104 -7.20 8.23 -10.77
CA ALA A 104 -8.60 8.22 -11.20
C ALA A 104 -9.03 6.84 -11.71
N ARG A 105 -8.18 6.18 -12.51
CA ARG A 105 -8.43 4.81 -12.99
C ARG A 105 -8.49 3.81 -11.84
N VAL A 106 -7.58 3.91 -10.87
CA VAL A 106 -7.58 3.06 -9.67
C VAL A 106 -8.87 3.26 -8.87
N TYR A 107 -9.27 4.51 -8.66
CA TYR A 107 -10.52 4.85 -7.96
C TYR A 107 -11.75 4.21 -8.62
N GLU A 108 -11.88 4.36 -9.94
CA GLU A 108 -13.00 3.78 -10.69
C GLU A 108 -13.08 2.25 -10.56
N ARG A 109 -11.94 1.56 -10.58
CA ARG A 109 -11.90 0.10 -10.38
C ARG A 109 -12.35 -0.30 -8.98
N ILE A 110 -11.81 0.37 -7.96
CA ILE A 110 -12.16 0.08 -6.56
C ILE A 110 -13.65 0.32 -6.31
N ARG A 111 -14.24 1.37 -6.91
CA ARG A 111 -15.67 1.66 -6.86
C ARG A 111 -16.54 0.59 -7.51
N ARG A 112 -16.06 -0.05 -8.58
CA ARG A 112 -16.75 -1.17 -9.25
C ARG A 112 -16.64 -2.49 -8.49
N GLY A 113 -15.92 -2.52 -7.38
CA GLY A 113 -15.67 -3.74 -6.60
C GLY A 113 -14.58 -4.62 -7.21
N GLU A 114 -13.91 -4.15 -8.26
CA GLU A 114 -12.78 -4.85 -8.85
C GLU A 114 -11.56 -4.73 -7.93
N PRO A 115 -10.74 -5.79 -7.79
CA PRO A 115 -9.44 -5.64 -7.17
C PRO A 115 -8.65 -4.63 -8.01
N PRO A 116 -8.02 -3.61 -7.38
CA PRO A 116 -7.28 -2.63 -8.15
C PRO A 116 -6.14 -3.29 -8.93
N TRP A 117 -5.68 -4.48 -8.55
CA TRP A 117 -4.51 -5.16 -9.14
C TRP A 117 -4.82 -6.25 -10.20
N VAL A 118 -5.99 -6.24 -10.86
CA VAL A 118 -6.30 -7.20 -11.95
C VAL A 118 -5.65 -6.77 -13.26
N GLU A 119 -4.94 -7.66 -13.96
CA GLU A 119 -4.37 -7.40 -15.29
C GLU A 119 -5.52 -7.07 -16.27
N THR A 120 -5.55 -5.83 -16.79
CA THR A 120 -6.26 -5.57 -18.05
C THR A 120 -5.40 -6.18 -19.15
N VAL A 121 -5.86 -7.33 -19.64
CA VAL A 121 -5.34 -8.01 -20.83
C VAL A 121 -5.52 -7.14 -22.06
#